data_AF-A0A5C9EPJ4-F1
#
_entry.id   AF-A0A5C9EPJ4-F1
#
_cell.length_a   1.000
_cell.length_b   1.000
_cell.length_c   1.000
_cell.angle_alpha   90.00
_cell.angle_beta   90.00
_cell.angle_gamma   90.00
#
_symmetry.space_group_name_H-M   'P 1'
#
loop_
_entity.id
_entity.type
_entity.pdbx_description
1 polymer ?
#
loop_
_entity_poly.entity_id
_entity_poly.type
_entity_poly.pdbx_seq_one_letter_code
_entity_poly.pdbx_strand_id
1 'polypeptide(L)'
;MPKTNYFSQPEKHYIQLFGKLYEKRGFTQTLGQIFAILSYKANNPEEGLDQQEIAEMIDRSVSTASRLLNKLVDLQYCDFVEKINENDRRERKYYMSKSINQIASKRFKYLIKESEELKNNLVRIQNEIPKNQQDKNKEISEHLNYLTSQVEKLIEFYSRVLKLSKELFE
;
A
#
# COMPACT_ATOMS: atom_id res chain seq x y z
N MET A 1 7.92 -21.07 28.62
CA MET A 1 7.96 -21.65 27.25
C MET A 1 9.07 -20.95 26.48
N PRO A 2 9.94 -21.66 25.75
CA PRO A 2 10.97 -21.02 24.95
C PRO A 2 10.30 -20.15 23.90
N LYS A 3 10.70 -18.88 23.74
CA LYS A 3 10.23 -18.03 22.66
C LYS A 3 10.66 -18.68 21.34
N THR A 4 9.74 -19.37 20.67
CA THR A 4 9.94 -19.89 19.33
C THR A 4 10.38 -18.72 18.46
N ASN A 5 11.55 -18.86 17.83
CA ASN A 5 12.12 -17.79 17.04
C ASN A 5 11.44 -17.80 15.68
N TYR A 6 10.23 -17.21 15.59
CA TYR A 6 9.38 -17.25 14.40
C TYR A 6 10.02 -16.64 13.14
N PHE A 7 11.08 -15.85 13.32
CA PHE A 7 11.73 -15.09 12.28
C PHE A 7 13.24 -15.13 12.44
N SER A 8 13.94 -15.24 11.31
CA SER A 8 15.36 -14.95 11.19
C SER A 8 15.66 -13.47 11.49
N GLN A 9 16.93 -13.14 11.76
CA GLN A 9 17.32 -11.74 12.03
C GLN A 9 16.94 -10.78 10.89
N PRO A 10 17.16 -11.12 9.60
CA PRO A 10 16.69 -10.29 8.49
C PRO A 10 15.17 -10.08 8.47
N GLU A 11 14.38 -11.11 8.75
CA GLU A 11 12.92 -11.04 8.78
C GLU A 11 12.40 -10.14 9.91
N LYS A 12 13.02 -10.23 11.09
CA LYS A 12 12.71 -9.30 12.20
C LYS A 12 13.01 -7.87 11.82
N HIS A 13 14.13 -7.63 11.15
CA HIS A 13 14.53 -6.30 10.70
C HIS A 13 13.53 -5.74 9.67
N TYR A 14 13.11 -6.56 8.71
CA TYR A 14 12.08 -6.22 7.72
C TYR A 14 10.76 -5.82 8.39
N ILE A 15 10.24 -6.64 9.32
CA ILE A 15 8.98 -6.38 10.04
C ILE A 15 9.05 -5.06 10.82
N GLN A 16 10.19 -4.80 11.49
CA GLN A 16 10.39 -3.56 12.24
C GLN A 16 10.46 -2.32 11.34
N LEU A 17 11.18 -2.40 10.22
CA LEU A 17 11.28 -1.33 9.24
C LEU A 17 9.91 -0.99 8.63
N PHE A 18 9.13 -2.00 8.26
CA PHE A 18 7.77 -1.80 7.74
C PHE A 18 6.84 -1.18 8.77
N GLY A 19 6.92 -1.61 10.04
CA GLY A 19 6.19 -0.98 11.14
C GLY A 19 6.47 0.53 11.21
N LYS A 20 7.75 0.94 11.18
CA LYS A 20 8.16 2.35 11.19
C LYS A 20 7.73 3.12 9.94
N LEU A 21 7.73 2.47 8.77
CA LEU A 21 7.31 3.09 7.51
C LEU A 21 5.80 3.41 7.51
N TYR A 22 4.98 2.51 8.07
CA TYR A 22 3.54 2.70 8.19
C TYR A 22 3.17 3.71 9.28
N GLU A 23 4.00 3.84 10.33
CA GLU A 23 3.87 4.91 11.32
C GLU A 23 3.97 6.30 10.71
N LYS A 24 4.91 6.50 9.78
CA LYS A 24 5.01 7.75 9.00
C LYS A 24 3.79 8.03 8.11
N ARG A 25 2.91 7.06 7.91
CA ARG A 25 1.66 7.16 7.12
C ARG A 25 0.41 7.23 8.00
N GLY A 26 0.56 7.45 9.31
CA GLY A 26 -0.56 7.63 10.25
C GLY A 26 -1.15 6.32 10.79
N PHE A 27 -0.52 5.17 10.54
CA PHE A 27 -0.90 3.90 11.15
C PHE A 27 -0.09 3.63 12.42
N THR A 28 -0.56 2.78 13.32
CA THR A 28 0.28 2.36 14.46
C THR A 28 1.40 1.44 13.98
N GLN A 29 2.60 1.53 14.55
CA GLN A 29 3.72 0.66 14.23
C GLN A 29 3.34 -0.84 14.23
N THR A 30 2.57 -1.28 15.23
CA THR A 30 2.09 -2.66 15.36
C THR A 30 1.17 -3.11 14.21
N LEU A 31 0.35 -2.20 13.68
CA LEU A 31 -0.47 -2.49 12.50
C LEU A 31 0.40 -2.72 11.26
N GLY A 32 1.45 -1.91 11.09
CA GLY A 32 2.44 -2.11 10.03
C GLY A 32 3.23 -3.41 10.18
N GLN A 33 3.50 -3.84 11.41
CA GLN A 33 4.13 -5.14 11.68
C GLN A 33 3.24 -6.31 11.28
N ILE A 34 1.94 -6.28 11.63
CA ILE A 34 0.98 -7.32 11.22
C ILE A 34 0.87 -7.39 9.70
N PHE A 35 0.75 -6.23 9.04
CA PHE A 35 0.76 -6.15 7.59
C PHE A 35 2.02 -6.81 6.99
N ALA A 36 3.20 -6.52 7.53
CA ALA A 36 4.46 -7.09 7.06
C ALA A 36 4.53 -8.60 7.27
N ILE A 37 4.02 -9.10 8.40
CA ILE A 37 3.96 -10.53 8.71
C ILE A 37 3.08 -11.26 7.69
N LEU A 38 1.86 -10.76 7.47
CA LEU A 38 0.93 -11.35 6.51
C LEU A 38 1.53 -11.31 5.09
N SER A 39 2.14 -10.19 4.70
CA SER A 39 2.80 -10.03 3.38
C SER A 39 3.98 -10.97 3.16
N TYR A 40 4.56 -11.52 4.23
CA TYR A 40 5.72 -12.39 4.15
C TYR A 40 5.37 -13.86 4.32
N LYS A 41 4.40 -14.17 5.19
CA LYS A 41 4.07 -15.54 5.61
C LYS A 41 2.69 -16.04 5.20
N ALA A 42 1.80 -15.17 4.74
CA ALA A 42 0.40 -15.49 4.50
C ALA A 42 -0.12 -14.76 3.26
N ASN A 43 0.49 -15.02 2.10
CA ASN A 43 0.10 -14.33 0.85
C ASN A 43 -1.08 -14.98 0.12
N ASN A 44 -1.53 -16.13 0.60
CA ASN A 44 -2.70 -16.82 0.08
C ASN A 44 -3.50 -17.49 1.22
N PRO A 45 -4.72 -17.95 0.96
CA PRO A 45 -5.58 -18.53 1.99
C PRO A 45 -5.01 -19.79 2.66
N GLU A 46 -4.18 -20.57 1.96
CA GLU A 46 -3.60 -21.82 2.48
C GLU A 46 -2.50 -21.56 3.50
N GLU A 47 -1.79 -20.44 3.35
CA GLU A 47 -0.75 -19.94 4.25
C GLU A 47 -1.30 -19.02 5.35
N GLY A 48 -2.63 -18.90 5.48
CA GLY A 48 -3.25 -18.00 6.43
C GLY A 48 -2.82 -18.28 7.89
N LEU A 49 -2.62 -17.21 8.66
CA LEU A 49 -2.21 -17.28 10.07
C LEU A 49 -3.39 -16.97 10.99
N ASP A 50 -3.48 -17.66 12.12
CA ASP A 50 -4.49 -17.34 13.14
C ASP A 50 -4.06 -16.15 14.04
N GLN A 51 -4.99 -15.73 14.88
CA GLN A 51 -4.79 -14.59 15.78
C GLN A 51 -3.75 -14.87 16.87
N GLN A 52 -3.57 -16.13 17.27
CA GLN A 52 -2.57 -16.55 18.26
C GLN A 52 -1.17 -16.50 17.65
N GLU A 53 -0.99 -17.07 16.46
CA GLU A 53 0.25 -17.03 15.69
C GLU A 53 0.71 -15.59 15.48
N ILE A 54 -0.19 -14.70 15.05
CA ILE A 54 0.12 -13.29 14.84
C ILE A 54 0.44 -12.58 16.16
N ALA A 55 -0.30 -12.86 17.23
CA ALA A 55 -0.08 -12.26 18.56
C ALA A 55 1.33 -12.59 19.10
N GLU A 56 1.77 -13.83 18.94
CA GLU A 56 3.10 -14.26 19.33
C GLU A 56 4.18 -13.62 18.47
N MET A 57 3.95 -13.52 17.15
CA MET A 57 4.88 -12.90 16.20
C MET A 57 5.12 -11.40 16.45
N ILE A 58 4.15 -10.68 17.00
CA ILE A 58 4.27 -9.25 17.35
C ILE A 58 4.51 -8.98 18.84
N ASP A 59 4.63 -10.03 19.67
CA ASP A 59 4.78 -9.95 21.13
C ASP A 59 3.65 -9.11 21.79
N ARG A 60 2.39 -9.46 21.48
CA ARG A 60 1.17 -8.82 22.04
C ARG A 60 0.13 -9.85 22.43
N SER A 61 -0.91 -9.42 23.14
CA SER A 61 -2.08 -10.23 23.44
C SER A 61 -2.89 -10.57 22.18
N VAL A 62 -3.55 -11.73 22.15
CA VAL A 62 -4.51 -12.14 21.12
C VAL A 62 -5.60 -11.10 20.90
N SER A 63 -6.12 -10.47 21.97
CA SER A 63 -7.13 -9.42 21.87
C SER A 63 -6.65 -8.21 21.05
N THR A 64 -5.38 -7.81 21.25
CA THR A 64 -4.74 -6.75 20.46
C THR A 64 -4.56 -7.16 19.00
N ALA A 65 -4.06 -8.38 18.75
CA ALA A 65 -3.91 -8.90 17.38
C ALA A 65 -5.26 -8.96 16.65
N SER A 66 -6.30 -9.50 17.30
CA SER A 66 -7.66 -9.61 16.79
C SER A 66 -8.25 -8.24 16.41
N ARG A 67 -8.14 -7.24 17.28
CA ARG A 67 -8.59 -5.86 17.00
C ARG A 67 -7.88 -5.26 15.78
N LEU A 68 -6.57 -5.45 15.67
CA LEU A 68 -5.77 -4.91 14.56
C LEU A 68 -6.03 -5.65 13.25
N LEU A 69 -6.24 -6.97 13.30
CA LEU A 69 -6.62 -7.78 12.14
C LEU A 69 -8.00 -7.38 11.61
N ASN A 70 -8.99 -7.22 12.48
CA ASN A 70 -10.31 -6.72 12.07
C ASN A 70 -10.19 -5.35 11.40
N LYS A 71 -9.35 -4.46 11.93
CA LYS A 71 -9.06 -3.17 11.28
C LYS A 71 -8.43 -3.32 9.90
N LEU A 72 -7.52 -4.29 9.70
CA LEU A 72 -6.94 -4.57 8.39
C LEU A 72 -7.98 -5.17 7.42
N VAL A 73 -8.90 -6.00 7.92
CA VAL A 73 -10.03 -6.53 7.13
C VAL A 73 -10.98 -5.40 6.71
N ASP A 74 -11.37 -4.53 7.63
CA ASP A 74 -12.25 -3.38 7.35
C ASP A 74 -11.66 -2.44 6.30
N LEU A 75 -10.34 -2.28 6.34
CA LEU A 75 -9.59 -1.49 5.36
C LEU A 75 -9.25 -2.26 4.09
N GLN A 76 -9.69 -3.52 3.96
CA GLN A 76 -9.45 -4.41 2.83
C GLN A 76 -7.96 -4.66 2.55
N TYR A 77 -7.14 -4.71 3.60
CA TYR A 77 -5.72 -5.07 3.55
C TYR A 77 -5.49 -6.58 3.76
N CYS A 78 -6.39 -7.26 4.47
CA CYS A 78 -6.32 -8.71 4.62
C CYS A 78 -7.72 -9.30 4.51
N ASP A 79 -7.78 -10.56 4.14
CA ASP A 79 -9.00 -11.37 4.21
C ASP A 79 -8.78 -12.51 5.21
N PHE A 80 -9.84 -13.26 5.50
CA PHE A 80 -9.74 -14.47 6.29
C PHE A 80 -10.62 -15.59 5.73
N VAL A 81 -10.19 -16.82 5.96
CA VAL A 81 -11.05 -18.00 5.84
C VAL A 81 -11.44 -18.46 7.23
N GLU A 82 -12.72 -18.78 7.41
CA GLU A 82 -13.23 -19.37 8.65
C GLU A 82 -13.28 -20.89 8.48
N LYS A 83 -12.60 -21.61 9.36
CA LYS A 83 -12.63 -23.07 9.44
C LYS A 83 -13.15 -23.48 10.82
N ILE A 84 -13.84 -24.62 10.87
CA ILE A 84 -14.18 -25.28 12.14
C ILE A 84 -13.06 -26.27 12.40
N ASN A 85 -12.38 -26.11 13.54
CA ASN A 85 -11.33 -27.05 13.93
C ASN A 85 -11.95 -28.32 14.54
N GLU A 86 -11.11 -29.32 14.85
CA GLU A 86 -11.51 -30.62 15.38
C GLU A 86 -12.27 -30.54 16.73
N ASN A 87 -12.20 -29.40 17.43
CA ASN A 87 -12.90 -29.15 18.69
C ASN A 87 -14.20 -28.36 18.52
N ASP A 88 -14.73 -28.31 17.30
CA ASP A 88 -15.93 -27.57 16.91
C ASP A 88 -15.84 -26.05 17.20
N ARG A 89 -14.61 -25.51 17.22
CA ARG A 89 -14.37 -24.08 17.39
C ARG A 89 -14.08 -23.42 16.06
N ARG A 90 -14.69 -22.27 15.85
CA ARG A 90 -14.41 -21.39 14.71
C ARG A 90 -13.03 -20.79 14.85
N GLU A 91 -12.20 -21.03 13.86
CA GLU A 91 -10.87 -20.46 13.72
C GLU A 91 -10.82 -19.64 12.44
N ARG A 92 -10.27 -18.42 12.53
CA ARG A 92 -10.04 -17.56 11.37
C ARG A 92 -8.57 -17.56 11.03
N LYS A 93 -8.24 -17.95 9.81
CA LYS A 93 -6.89 -17.82 9.23
C LYS A 93 -6.87 -16.59 8.33
N TYR A 94 -6.05 -15.62 8.68
CA TYR A 94 -5.90 -14.33 8.02
C TYR A 94 -4.77 -14.38 7.00
N TYR A 95 -5.00 -13.81 5.83
CA TYR A 95 -4.03 -13.74 4.74
C TYR A 95 -4.11 -12.39 4.05
N MET A 96 -3.06 -11.99 3.36
CA MET A 96 -3.05 -10.76 2.58
C MET A 96 -4.12 -10.81 1.51
N SER A 97 -4.97 -9.80 1.50
CA SER A 97 -5.99 -9.76 0.46
C SER A 97 -5.35 -9.37 -0.87
N LYS A 98 -5.78 -10.06 -1.94
CA LYS A 98 -5.51 -9.62 -3.32
C LYS A 98 -6.04 -8.20 -3.58
N SER A 99 -6.96 -7.70 -2.75
CA SER A 99 -7.51 -6.36 -2.85
C SER A 99 -6.51 -5.25 -2.58
N ILE A 100 -5.38 -5.45 -1.90
CA ILE A 100 -4.35 -4.39 -1.82
C ILE A 100 -3.79 -4.04 -3.18
N ASN A 101 -3.56 -5.04 -4.03
CA ASN A 101 -3.13 -4.78 -5.40
C ASN A 101 -4.23 -4.10 -6.19
N GLN A 102 -5.50 -4.43 -5.92
CA GLN A 102 -6.64 -3.76 -6.55
C GLN A 102 -6.85 -2.33 -6.03
N ILE A 103 -6.62 -2.05 -4.75
CA ILE A 103 -6.76 -0.75 -4.09
C ILE A 103 -5.59 0.15 -4.48
N ALA A 104 -4.36 -0.37 -4.43
CA ALA A 104 -3.19 0.30 -4.97
C ALA A 104 -3.38 0.57 -6.46
N SER A 105 -3.83 -0.41 -7.24
CA SER A 105 -4.13 -0.22 -8.66
C SER A 105 -5.21 0.82 -8.91
N LYS A 106 -6.31 0.82 -8.14
CA LYS A 106 -7.39 1.81 -8.25
C LYS A 106 -6.89 3.20 -7.87
N ARG A 107 -6.05 3.30 -6.83
CA ARG A 107 -5.44 4.55 -6.39
C ARG A 107 -4.46 5.09 -7.43
N PHE A 108 -3.60 4.25 -8.00
CA PHE A 108 -2.67 4.66 -9.06
C PHE A 108 -3.42 5.05 -10.34
N LYS A 109 -4.46 4.31 -10.74
CA LYS A 109 -5.34 4.71 -11.86
C LYS A 109 -5.97 6.08 -11.63
N TYR A 110 -6.46 6.34 -10.42
CA TYR A 110 -7.01 7.65 -10.05
C TYR A 110 -5.95 8.76 -10.11
N LEU A 111 -4.76 8.54 -9.53
CA LEU A 111 -3.66 9.52 -9.56
C LEU A 111 -3.15 9.81 -10.97
N ILE A 112 -3.09 8.80 -11.84
CA ILE A 112 -2.77 8.98 -13.27
C ILE A 112 -3.81 9.89 -13.92
N LYS A 113 -5.10 9.60 -13.74
CA LYS A 113 -6.19 10.40 -14.32
C LYS A 113 -6.15 11.86 -13.87
N GLU A 114 -6.01 12.12 -12.58
CA GLU A 114 -5.89 13.48 -12.03
C GLU A 114 -4.66 14.22 -12.59
N SER A 115 -3.54 13.50 -12.74
CA SER A 115 -2.31 14.07 -13.29
C SER A 115 -2.46 14.37 -14.79
N GLU A 116 -3.16 13.53 -15.56
CA GLU A 116 -3.48 13.79 -16.96
C GLU A 116 -4.38 15.01 -17.12
N GLU A 117 -5.37 15.17 -16.25
CA GLU A 117 -6.24 16.36 -16.22
C GLU A 117 -5.46 17.63 -15.92
N LEU A 118 -4.58 17.59 -14.91
CA LEU A 118 -3.68 18.70 -14.59
C LEU A 118 -2.77 19.04 -15.77
N LYS A 119 -2.18 18.05 -16.45
CA LYS A 119 -1.36 18.26 -17.65
C LYS A 119 -2.16 18.98 -18.74
N ASN A 120 -3.37 18.53 -19.02
CA ASN A 120 -4.23 19.14 -20.03
C ASN A 120 -4.58 20.59 -19.69
N ASN A 121 -4.83 20.89 -18.41
CA ASN A 121 -5.06 22.25 -17.94
C ASN A 121 -3.82 23.14 -18.11
N LEU A 122 -2.63 22.65 -17.79
CA LEU A 122 -1.38 23.39 -17.99
C LEU A 122 -1.13 23.72 -19.47
N VAL A 123 -1.32 22.74 -20.34
CA VAL A 123 -1.21 22.92 -21.81
C VAL A 123 -2.23 23.93 -22.32
N ARG A 124 -3.46 23.88 -21.80
CA ARG A 124 -4.52 24.85 -22.15
C ARG A 124 -4.12 26.27 -21.75
N ILE A 125 -3.69 26.47 -20.50
CA ILE A 125 -3.23 27.78 -20.01
C ILE A 125 -2.11 28.31 -20.90
N GLN A 126 -1.16 27.45 -21.27
CA GLN A 126 -0.06 27.82 -22.16
C GLN A 126 -0.53 28.28 -23.55
N ASN A 127 -1.55 27.63 -24.12
CA ASN A 127 -2.13 28.01 -25.41
C ASN A 127 -2.96 29.30 -25.36
N GLU A 128 -3.47 29.66 -24.18
CA GLU A 128 -4.23 30.88 -23.94
C GLU A 128 -3.31 32.12 -23.73
N ILE A 129 -1.99 31.92 -23.56
CA ILE A 129 -1.03 33.04 -23.46
C ILE A 129 -0.99 33.80 -24.80
N PRO A 130 -1.27 35.11 -24.81
CA PRO A 130 -1.25 35.91 -26.03
C PRO A 130 0.14 35.90 -26.69
N LYS A 131 0.21 35.43 -27.95
CA LYS A 131 1.47 35.34 -28.72
C LYS A 131 2.19 36.68 -28.87
N ASN A 132 1.44 37.78 -28.89
CA ASN A 132 1.96 39.15 -28.97
C ASN A 132 2.58 39.66 -27.65
N GLN A 133 2.49 38.91 -26.56
CA GLN A 133 3.15 39.21 -25.27
C GLN A 133 4.16 38.13 -24.87
N GLN A 134 4.49 37.19 -25.77
CA GLN A 134 5.35 36.03 -25.44
C GLN A 134 6.74 36.42 -24.93
N ASP A 135 7.34 37.52 -25.40
CA ASP A 135 8.64 37.98 -24.88
C ASP A 135 8.54 38.52 -23.44
N LYS A 136 7.41 39.13 -23.06
CA LYS A 136 7.14 39.56 -21.68
C LYS A 136 6.72 38.40 -20.77
N ASN A 137 6.10 37.37 -21.36
CA ASN A 137 5.59 36.19 -20.67
C ASN A 137 6.50 34.97 -20.85
N LYS A 138 7.76 35.19 -21.25
CA LYS A 138 8.73 34.12 -21.53
C LYS A 138 8.99 33.28 -20.28
N GLU A 139 9.18 33.94 -19.15
CA GLU A 139 9.38 33.29 -17.84
C GLU A 139 8.15 32.45 -17.43
N ILE A 140 6.94 32.95 -17.67
CA ILE A 140 5.69 32.20 -17.41
C ILE A 140 5.62 30.96 -18.29
N SER A 141 5.98 31.09 -19.58
CA SER A 141 5.98 29.97 -20.53
C SER A 141 7.01 28.91 -20.16
N GLU A 142 8.20 29.31 -19.70
CA GLU A 142 9.25 28.40 -19.22
C GLU A 142 8.82 27.65 -17.94
N HIS A 143 8.18 28.33 -16.99
CA HIS A 143 7.64 27.69 -15.79
C HIS A 143 6.50 26.71 -16.10
N LEU A 144 5.59 27.05 -17.02
CA LEU A 144 4.52 26.14 -17.44
C LEU A 144 5.06 24.89 -18.15
N ASN A 145 6.09 25.05 -19.00
CA ASN A 145 6.80 23.91 -19.62
C ASN A 145 7.45 23.02 -18.56
N TYR A 146 8.11 23.61 -17.56
CA TYR A 146 8.72 22.87 -16.46
C TYR A 146 7.67 22.07 -15.68
N LEU A 147 6.57 22.72 -15.24
CA LEU A 147 5.49 22.07 -14.51
C LEU A 147 4.86 20.94 -15.32
N THR A 148 4.61 21.16 -16.60
CA THR A 148 4.08 20.13 -17.51
C THR A 148 5.00 18.92 -17.56
N SER A 149 6.32 19.14 -17.72
CA SER A 149 7.32 18.06 -17.70
C SER A 149 7.36 17.30 -16.36
N GLN A 150 7.19 17.98 -15.22
CA GLN A 150 7.12 17.29 -13.92
C GLN A 150 5.86 16.42 -13.80
N VAL A 151 4.72 16.91 -14.27
CA VAL A 151 3.46 16.14 -14.27
C VAL A 151 3.57 14.91 -15.17
N GLU A 152 4.23 15.02 -16.33
CA GLU A 152 4.48 13.88 -17.21
C GLU A 152 5.34 12.79 -16.55
N LYS A 153 6.43 13.19 -15.88
CA LYS A 153 7.27 12.26 -15.10
C LYS A 153 6.47 11.57 -13.99
N LEU A 154 5.53 12.29 -13.38
CA LEU A 154 4.66 11.75 -12.34
C LEU A 154 3.69 10.70 -12.90
N ILE A 155 3.08 10.97 -14.06
CA ILE A 155 2.22 10.03 -14.78
C ILE A 155 3.02 8.76 -15.15
N GLU A 156 4.22 8.92 -15.70
CA GLU A 156 5.10 7.80 -16.07
C GLU A 156 5.44 6.94 -14.84
N PHE A 157 5.82 7.58 -13.74
CA PHE A 157 6.12 6.90 -12.48
C PHE A 157 4.93 6.07 -11.98
N TYR A 158 3.74 6.67 -11.87
CA TYR A 158 2.55 5.95 -11.42
C TYR A 158 2.15 4.81 -12.35
N SER A 159 2.30 5.02 -13.67
CA SER A 159 2.02 3.99 -14.68
C SER A 159 2.98 2.80 -14.56
N ARG A 160 4.26 3.07 -14.31
CA ARG A 160 5.27 2.04 -14.09
C ARG A 160 5.03 1.25 -12.81
N VAL A 161 4.68 1.93 -11.71
CA VAL A 161 4.32 1.27 -10.45
C VAL A 161 3.06 0.41 -10.62
N LEU A 162 2.05 0.91 -11.33
CA LEU A 162 0.84 0.16 -11.65
C LEU A 162 1.15 -1.09 -12.48
N LYS A 163 2.04 -0.97 -13.49
CA LYS A 163 2.47 -2.12 -14.31
C LYS A 163 3.20 -3.18 -13.49
N LEU A 164 4.18 -2.77 -12.70
CA LEU A 164 4.93 -3.68 -11.80
C LEU A 164 4.00 -4.37 -10.79
N SER A 165 2.99 -3.65 -10.28
CA SER A 165 1.99 -4.23 -9.37
C SER A 165 1.08 -5.28 -10.02
N LYS A 166 0.95 -5.29 -11.35
CA LYS A 166 0.26 -6.37 -12.05
C LYS A 166 1.19 -7.55 -12.26
N GLU A 167 2.40 -7.30 -12.75
CA GLU A 167 3.39 -8.35 -13.05
C GLU A 167 3.83 -9.18 -11.83
N LEU A 168 3.82 -8.59 -10.63
CA LEU A 168 4.23 -9.28 -9.40
C LEU A 168 3.12 -10.12 -8.75
N PHE A 169 1.85 -9.95 -9.17
CA PHE A 169 0.71 -10.46 -8.40
C PHE A 169 -0.45 -11.03 -9.25
N GLU A 170 -0.35 -10.99 -10.58
CA GLU A 170 -1.14 -11.79 -11.53
C GLU A 170 -0.31 -12.99 -12.02
#